data_AF-A0A8J2L8D4-F1
#
_entry.id   AF-A0A8J2L8D4-F1
#
_cell.length_a   1.000
_cell.length_b   1.000
_cell.length_c   1.000
_cell.angle_alpha   90.00
_cell.angle_beta   90.00
_cell.angle_gamma   90.00
#
_symmetry.space_group_name_H-M   'P 1'
#
loop_
_entity.id
_entity.type
_entity.pdbx_description
1 polymer ?
#
loop_
_entity_poly.entity_id
_entity_poly.type
_entity_poly.pdbx_seq_one_letter_code
_entity_poly.pdbx_strand_id
1 'polypeptide(L)'
;GRGVDVVLNSLAQDKLEASVRCLAKYGRFLEIGKFDLFNNTALGMEIFLKSINFQGILLDDVIQTSSEEKDEIAELIRAGIESGVVKPLPYALFTNNQLEEAFRFMSTGKHMGKIIVSIRDNSPSDILSLPRTYFHSHKSYVLVGGLGGMGLEIANWMVSRGARNLVFV
;
A
#
# COMPACT_ATOMS: atom_id res chain seq x y z
N GLY A 1 4.34 8.85 34.54
CA GLY A 1 4.30 7.38 34.74
C GLY A 1 5.48 6.73 34.06
N ARG A 2 5.63 5.40 34.13
CA ARG A 2 6.74 4.63 33.53
C ARG A 2 6.78 4.73 31.99
N GLY A 3 5.61 4.82 31.34
CA GLY A 3 5.47 4.73 29.88
C GLY A 3 5.28 3.29 29.41
N VAL A 4 5.35 3.08 28.09
CA VAL A 4 5.21 1.77 27.43
C VAL A 4 6.52 1.35 26.75
N ASP A 5 6.77 0.04 26.66
CA ASP A 5 8.01 -0.50 26.09
C ASP A 5 7.99 -0.50 24.54
N VAL A 6 6.80 -0.58 23.92
CA VAL A 6 6.63 -0.53 22.47
C VAL A 6 5.43 0.37 22.13
N VAL A 7 5.63 1.26 21.16
CA VAL A 7 4.55 2.05 20.54
C VAL A 7 4.47 1.66 19.07
N LEU A 8 3.31 1.22 18.61
CA LEU A 8 3.00 1.08 17.19
C LEU A 8 2.13 2.27 16.78
N ASN A 9 2.73 3.24 16.10
CA ASN A 9 2.07 4.49 15.72
C ASN A 9 1.61 4.49 14.26
N SER A 10 0.41 5.00 14.04
CA SER A 10 -0.13 5.33 12.72
C SER A 10 -0.80 6.71 12.69
N LEU A 11 -0.60 7.51 13.74
CA LEU A 11 -1.18 8.84 13.91
C LEU A 11 -0.16 9.91 13.50
N ALA A 12 -0.67 11.08 13.11
CA ALA A 12 0.16 12.15 12.58
C ALA A 12 0.28 13.39 13.50
N GLN A 13 1.27 14.23 13.23
CA GLN A 13 1.48 15.56 13.83
C GLN A 13 1.54 15.53 15.36
N ASP A 14 0.78 16.37 16.06
CA ASP A 14 0.74 16.45 17.53
C ASP A 14 0.49 15.09 18.21
N LYS A 15 -0.21 14.17 17.52
CA LYS A 15 -0.47 12.82 18.02
C LYS A 15 0.76 11.92 17.95
N LEU A 16 1.63 12.12 16.96
CA LEU A 16 2.94 11.45 16.90
C LEU A 16 3.79 11.90 18.08
N GLU A 17 3.91 13.21 18.31
CA GLU A 17 4.67 13.74 19.45
C GLU A 17 4.12 13.24 20.78
N ALA A 18 2.79 13.20 20.94
CA ALA A 18 2.14 12.64 22.11
C ALA A 18 2.48 11.16 22.30
N SER A 19 2.46 10.38 21.22
CA SER A 19 2.81 8.95 21.24
C SER A 19 4.26 8.72 21.64
N VAL A 20 5.19 9.57 21.17
CA VAL A 20 6.60 9.52 21.55
C VAL A 20 6.79 9.81 23.04
N ARG A 21 6.04 10.75 23.61
CA ARG A 21 6.10 11.03 25.07
C ARG A 21 5.65 9.85 25.92
N CYS A 22 4.80 8.96 25.40
CA CYS A 22 4.36 7.76 26.10
C CYS A 22 5.44 6.67 26.21
N LEU A 23 6.56 6.79 25.49
CA LEU A 23 7.60 5.78 25.45
C LEU A 23 8.43 5.75 26.75
N ALA A 24 8.62 4.55 27.28
CA ALA A 24 9.47 4.26 28.43
C ALA A 24 10.97 4.32 28.06
N LYS A 25 11.84 4.31 29.08
CA LYS A 25 13.29 4.14 28.87
C LYS A 25 13.57 2.81 28.18
N TYR A 26 14.45 2.80 27.17
CA TYR A 26 14.75 1.65 26.32
C TYR A 26 13.59 1.17 25.42
N GLY A 27 12.54 1.97 25.27
CA GLY A 27 11.39 1.62 24.45
C GLY A 27 11.67 1.65 22.95
N ARG A 28 10.80 0.99 22.18
CA ARG A 28 10.82 0.96 20.71
C ARG A 28 9.60 1.68 20.14
N PHE A 29 9.85 2.65 19.29
CA PHE A 29 8.83 3.36 18.54
C PHE A 29 8.79 2.83 17.10
N LEU A 30 7.66 2.24 16.71
CA LEU A 30 7.41 1.65 15.40
C LEU A 30 6.42 2.55 14.64
N GLU A 31 6.92 3.32 13.70
CA GLU A 31 6.11 4.23 12.87
C GLU A 31 5.67 3.53 11.59
N ILE A 32 4.37 3.29 11.44
CA ILE A 32 3.77 2.76 10.19
C ILE A 32 3.02 3.84 9.40
N GLY A 33 2.86 5.04 9.97
CA GLY A 33 2.30 6.20 9.31
C GLY A 33 3.30 6.82 8.33
N LYS A 34 2.78 7.26 7.18
CA LYS A 34 3.59 7.89 6.13
C LYS A 34 3.62 9.42 6.25
N PHE A 35 2.56 10.03 6.76
CA PHE A 35 2.36 11.49 6.69
C PHE A 35 3.57 12.31 7.19
N ASP A 36 4.01 12.09 8.43
CA ASP A 36 5.13 12.86 9.01
C ASP A 36 6.49 12.51 8.41
N LEU A 37 6.70 11.25 8.00
CA LEU A 37 7.92 10.82 7.32
C LEU A 37 8.10 11.55 5.97
N PHE A 38 7.03 11.61 5.16
CA PHE A 38 7.07 12.29 3.86
C PHE A 38 7.14 13.82 3.98
N ASN A 39 6.58 14.38 5.04
CA ASN A 39 6.64 15.82 5.31
C ASN A 39 7.94 16.27 5.99
N ASN A 40 8.85 15.33 6.31
CA ASN A 40 10.08 15.61 7.06
C ASN A 40 9.79 16.38 8.36
N THR A 41 8.73 15.97 9.08
CA THR A 41 8.35 16.59 10.36
C THR A 41 9.51 16.47 11.36
N ALA A 42 9.81 17.58 12.06
CA ALA A 42 10.89 17.59 13.04
C ALA A 42 10.57 16.68 14.23
N LEU A 43 11.54 15.88 14.65
CA LEU A 43 11.47 15.05 15.85
C LEU A 43 12.45 15.58 16.90
N GLY A 44 11.96 15.89 18.10
CA GLY A 44 12.80 16.40 19.18
C GLY A 44 13.82 15.35 19.66
N MET A 45 15.11 15.63 19.54
CA MET A 45 16.18 14.67 19.84
C MET A 45 16.33 14.32 21.34
N GLU A 46 15.76 15.11 22.24
CA GLU A 46 15.79 14.86 23.69
C GLU A 46 15.25 13.48 24.07
N ILE A 47 14.31 12.95 23.28
CA ILE A 47 13.68 11.65 23.52
C ILE A 47 14.70 10.50 23.51
N PHE A 48 15.79 10.64 22.75
CA PHE A 48 16.85 9.64 22.65
C PHE A 48 17.72 9.55 23.92
N LEU A 49 17.64 10.53 24.83
CA LEU A 49 18.24 10.42 26.16
C LEU A 49 17.63 9.29 27.00
N LYS A 50 16.43 8.83 26.63
CA LYS A 50 15.79 7.64 27.20
C LYS A 50 16.33 6.33 26.59
N SER A 51 17.37 6.38 25.75
CA SER A 51 17.93 5.23 25.04
C SER A 51 16.89 4.47 24.21
N ILE A 52 15.98 5.21 23.56
CA ILE A 52 14.92 4.62 22.75
C ILE A 52 15.41 4.30 21.34
N ASN A 53 14.71 3.40 20.66
CA ASN A 53 14.88 3.16 19.23
C ASN A 53 13.66 3.67 18.47
N PHE A 54 13.87 4.44 17.41
CA PHE A 54 12.83 4.92 16.50
C PHE A 54 12.99 4.23 15.14
N GLN A 55 11.94 3.54 14.67
CA GLN A 55 11.96 2.76 13.44
C GLN A 55 10.78 3.17 12.56
N GLY A 56 11.08 3.68 11.37
CA GLY A 56 10.10 3.83 10.30
C GLY A 56 9.93 2.50 9.57
N ILE A 57 8.70 1.99 9.50
CA ILE A 57 8.37 0.73 8.87
C ILE A 57 7.48 1.00 7.67
N LEU A 58 8.05 0.86 6.47
CA LEU A 58 7.33 0.96 5.21
C LEU A 58 7.00 -0.44 4.71
N LEU A 59 5.72 -0.81 4.75
CA LEU A 59 5.28 -2.13 4.31
C LEU A 59 5.57 -2.38 2.81
N ASP A 60 5.63 -1.33 2.00
CA ASP A 60 5.99 -1.44 0.58
C ASP A 60 7.41 -2.00 0.40
N ASP A 61 8.34 -1.59 1.26
CA ASP A 61 9.74 -2.06 1.24
C ASP A 61 9.81 -3.52 1.70
N VAL A 62 9.00 -3.88 2.70
CA VAL A 62 8.86 -5.27 3.16
C VAL A 62 8.37 -6.18 2.03
N ILE A 63 7.45 -5.71 1.18
CA ILE A 63 6.98 -6.50 0.02
C ILE A 63 8.08 -6.62 -1.05
N GLN A 64 9.05 -5.70 -1.09
CA GLN A 64 10.16 -5.70 -2.04
C GLN A 64 11.44 -6.36 -1.51
N THR A 65 11.46 -6.80 -0.25
CA THR A 65 12.65 -7.37 0.38
C THR A 65 13.11 -8.71 -0.20
N SER A 66 14.24 -9.23 0.30
CA SER A 66 14.83 -10.52 -0.03
C SER A 66 13.86 -11.68 0.17
N SER A 67 14.14 -12.83 -0.46
CA SER A 67 13.31 -14.03 -0.25
C SER A 67 13.32 -14.47 1.21
N GLU A 68 14.48 -14.38 1.89
CA GLU A 68 14.68 -14.88 3.26
C GLU A 68 13.79 -14.13 4.27
N GLU A 69 13.76 -12.80 4.22
CA GLU A 69 12.92 -11.99 5.11
C GLU A 69 11.42 -12.20 4.83
N LYS A 70 11.05 -12.40 3.56
CA LYS A 70 9.66 -12.74 3.19
C LYS A 70 9.23 -14.07 3.75
N ASP A 71 10.11 -15.06 3.69
CA ASP A 71 9.86 -16.39 4.22
C ASP A 71 9.68 -16.33 5.74
N GLU A 72 10.53 -15.59 6.46
CA GLU A 72 10.40 -15.41 7.91
C GLU A 72 9.05 -14.78 8.30
N ILE A 73 8.63 -13.72 7.60
CA ILE A 73 7.33 -13.07 7.83
C ILE A 73 6.17 -14.02 7.50
N ALA A 74 6.28 -14.80 6.42
CA ALA A 74 5.26 -15.77 6.04
C ALA A 74 5.11 -16.89 7.09
N GLU A 75 6.22 -17.36 7.66
CA GLU A 75 6.20 -18.34 8.76
C GLU A 75 5.55 -17.77 10.02
N LEU A 76 5.87 -16.53 10.41
CA LEU A 76 5.22 -15.86 11.55
C LEU A 76 3.70 -15.75 11.37
N ILE A 77 3.25 -15.38 10.17
CA ILE A 77 1.82 -15.32 9.84
C ILE A 77 1.19 -16.72 9.92
N ARG A 78 1.83 -17.74 9.34
CA ARG A 78 1.32 -19.12 9.34
C ARG A 78 1.19 -19.66 10.76
N ALA A 79 2.24 -19.57 11.56
CA ALA A 79 2.22 -19.99 12.96
C ALA A 79 1.18 -19.21 13.78
N GLY A 80 1.00 -17.91 13.49
CA GLY A 80 -0.05 -17.08 14.09
C GLY A 80 -1.47 -17.55 13.75
N ILE A 81 -1.70 -18.03 12.54
CA ILE A 81 -3.00 -18.60 12.12
C ILE A 81 -3.22 -19.95 12.82
N GLU A 82 -2.23 -20.84 12.79
CA GLU A 82 -2.31 -22.18 13.39
C GLU A 82 -2.56 -22.12 14.90
N SER A 83 -1.89 -21.18 15.59
CA SER A 83 -2.08 -20.96 17.03
C SER A 83 -3.36 -20.20 17.38
N GLY A 84 -4.09 -19.68 16.38
CA GLY A 84 -5.30 -18.88 16.58
C GLY A 84 -5.06 -17.47 17.12
N VAL A 85 -3.81 -16.98 17.12
CA VAL A 85 -3.48 -15.58 17.44
C VAL A 85 -4.00 -14.66 16.33
N VAL A 86 -3.81 -15.05 15.07
CA VAL A 86 -4.32 -14.34 13.89
C VAL A 86 -5.74 -14.79 13.63
N LYS A 87 -6.70 -13.86 13.73
CA LYS A 87 -8.13 -14.11 13.49
C LYS A 87 -8.67 -13.17 12.43
N PRO A 88 -9.71 -13.56 11.67
CA PRO A 88 -10.40 -12.65 10.76
C PRO A 88 -10.90 -11.40 11.48
N LEU A 89 -10.71 -10.24 10.87
CA LEU A 89 -11.27 -8.98 11.38
C LEU A 89 -12.75 -8.88 10.99
N PRO A 90 -13.57 -8.15 11.77
CA PRO A 90 -14.88 -7.70 11.30
C PRO A 90 -14.74 -7.01 9.95
N TYR A 91 -15.72 -7.17 9.07
CA TYR A 91 -15.68 -6.53 7.76
C TYR A 91 -17.03 -5.98 7.31
N ALA A 92 -16.97 -4.90 6.53
CA ALA A 92 -18.09 -4.37 5.78
C ALA A 92 -17.97 -4.85 4.33
N LEU A 93 -18.99 -5.55 3.84
CA LEU A 93 -19.02 -6.12 2.50
C LEU A 93 -19.76 -5.20 1.54
N PHE A 94 -19.14 -4.90 0.40
CA PHE A 94 -19.73 -4.17 -0.72
C PHE A 94 -19.67 -5.05 -1.96
N THR A 95 -20.65 -4.92 -2.85
CA THR A 95 -20.64 -5.62 -4.15
C THR A 95 -19.84 -4.84 -5.20
N ASN A 96 -19.56 -5.46 -6.34
CA ASN A 96 -18.84 -4.83 -7.47
C ASN A 96 -19.45 -3.50 -7.93
N ASN A 97 -20.77 -3.35 -7.86
CA ASN A 97 -21.49 -2.14 -8.24
C ASN A 97 -21.43 -1.01 -7.19
N GLN A 98 -20.92 -1.30 -5.98
CA GLN A 98 -20.88 -0.37 -4.86
C GLN A 98 -19.47 0.12 -4.56
N LEU A 99 -18.57 0.08 -5.56
CA LEU A 99 -17.18 0.47 -5.38
C LEU A 99 -17.03 1.92 -4.87
N GLU A 100 -17.78 2.86 -5.45
CA GLU A 100 -17.79 4.26 -5.01
C GLU A 100 -18.27 4.39 -3.56
N GLU A 101 -19.33 3.66 -3.19
CA GLU A 101 -19.86 3.65 -1.83
C GLU A 101 -18.85 3.10 -0.83
N ALA A 102 -18.11 2.05 -1.20
CA ALA A 102 -17.05 1.47 -0.38
C ALA A 102 -15.94 2.49 -0.09
N PHE A 103 -15.47 3.23 -1.09
CA PHE A 103 -14.47 4.29 -0.91
C PHE A 103 -15.01 5.46 -0.08
N ARG A 104 -16.25 5.88 -0.32
CA ARG A 104 -16.91 6.93 0.47
C ARG A 104 -17.10 6.51 1.92
N PHE A 105 -17.46 5.25 2.17
CA PHE A 105 -17.59 4.72 3.53
C PHE A 105 -16.24 4.68 4.24
N MET A 106 -15.19 4.24 3.54
CA MET A 106 -13.81 4.23 4.04
C MET A 106 -13.36 5.63 4.49
N SER A 107 -13.59 6.67 3.66
CA SER A 107 -13.15 8.03 3.94
C SER A 107 -13.82 8.67 5.15
N THR A 108 -15.01 8.20 5.55
CA THR A 108 -15.66 8.69 6.78
C THR A 108 -14.93 8.30 8.08
N GLY A 109 -14.06 7.28 8.03
CA GLY A 109 -13.39 6.75 9.23
C GLY A 109 -14.32 6.05 10.23
N LYS A 110 -15.60 5.83 9.91
CA LYS A 110 -16.58 5.18 10.79
C LYS A 110 -16.57 3.65 10.72
N HIS A 111 -15.76 3.08 9.84
CA HIS A 111 -15.68 1.63 9.65
C HIS A 111 -14.86 0.98 10.77
N MET A 112 -15.27 -0.23 11.16
CA MET A 112 -14.50 -1.08 12.08
C MET A 112 -14.02 -2.31 11.31
N GLY A 113 -12.73 -2.59 11.39
CA GLY A 113 -12.11 -3.71 10.68
C GLY A 113 -11.86 -3.42 9.19
N LYS A 114 -12.16 -4.38 8.30
CA LYS A 114 -11.83 -4.27 6.87
C LYS A 114 -13.05 -3.95 6.00
N ILE A 115 -12.84 -3.19 4.93
CA ILE A 115 -13.83 -3.02 3.86
C ILE A 115 -13.45 -3.99 2.75
N ILE A 116 -14.37 -4.87 2.37
CA ILE A 116 -14.17 -5.92 1.36
C ILE A 116 -15.13 -5.67 0.21
N VAL A 117 -14.62 -5.76 -1.03
CA VAL A 117 -15.44 -5.70 -2.24
C VAL A 117 -15.54 -7.10 -2.84
N SER A 118 -16.75 -7.66 -2.88
CA SER A 118 -17.05 -8.91 -3.58
C SER A 118 -17.04 -8.67 -5.09
N ILE A 119 -16.09 -9.30 -5.79
CA ILE A 119 -15.97 -9.21 -7.26
C ILE A 119 -16.88 -10.23 -7.95
N ARG A 120 -17.07 -11.40 -7.33
CA ARG A 120 -17.87 -12.49 -7.86
C ARG A 120 -19.06 -12.73 -6.93
N ASP A 121 -20.23 -12.29 -7.35
CA ASP A 121 -21.48 -12.84 -6.84
C ASP A 121 -21.95 -13.95 -7.79
N ASN A 122 -22.69 -14.94 -7.28
CA ASN A 122 -23.24 -16.05 -8.08
C ASN A 122 -24.28 -15.61 -9.13
N SER A 123 -24.47 -14.31 -9.34
CA SER A 123 -25.33 -13.72 -10.35
C SER A 123 -24.48 -13.01 -11.40
N PRO A 124 -24.75 -13.19 -12.70
CA PRO A 124 -24.09 -12.41 -13.75
C PRO A 124 -24.46 -10.94 -13.58
N SER A 125 -23.54 -10.15 -13.02
CA SER A 125 -23.63 -8.70 -13.02
C SER A 125 -22.75 -8.16 -14.14
N ASP A 126 -23.34 -7.33 -15.00
CA ASP A 126 -22.64 -6.59 -16.04
C ASP A 126 -21.71 -5.58 -15.40
N ILE A 127 -20.47 -5.97 -15.13
CA ILE A 127 -19.43 -5.04 -14.75
C ILE A 127 -19.27 -4.08 -15.94
N LEU A 128 -19.68 -2.82 -15.77
CA LEU A 128 -19.46 -1.74 -16.72
C LEU A 128 -17.95 -1.45 -16.81
N SER A 129 -17.22 -2.28 -17.54
CA SER A 129 -15.81 -2.06 -17.83
C SER A 129 -15.69 -1.13 -19.03
N LEU A 130 -14.95 -0.03 -18.87
CA LEU A 130 -14.59 0.80 -20.01
C LEU A 130 -13.62 0.03 -20.91
N PRO A 131 -13.93 -0.17 -22.20
CA PRO A 131 -13.05 -0.88 -23.11
C PRO A 131 -11.72 -0.13 -23.19
N ARG A 132 -10.63 -0.87 -23.01
CA ARG A 132 -9.28 -0.30 -23.04
C ARG A 132 -8.38 -1.17 -23.91
N THR A 133 -7.86 -0.60 -24.98
CA THR A 133 -6.95 -1.31 -25.89
C THR A 133 -5.56 -1.44 -25.29
N TYR A 134 -5.01 -2.65 -25.39
CA TYR A 134 -3.64 -3.00 -25.05
C TYR A 134 -3.00 -3.70 -26.23
N PHE A 135 -1.68 -3.55 -26.36
CA PHE A 135 -0.89 -4.20 -27.38
C PHE A 135 -0.29 -5.49 -26.84
N HIS A 136 -0.31 -6.53 -27.66
CA HIS A 136 0.36 -7.79 -27.37
C HIS A 136 1.88 -7.57 -27.35
N SER A 137 2.54 -8.00 -26.27
CA SER A 137 3.97 -7.82 -26.05
C SER A 137 4.85 -8.59 -27.05
N HIS A 138 4.36 -9.71 -27.58
CA HIS A 138 5.09 -10.56 -28.54
C HIS A 138 4.77 -10.28 -30.01
N LYS A 139 4.01 -9.22 -30.33
CA LYS A 139 3.76 -8.80 -31.72
C LYS A 139 4.63 -7.60 -32.09
N SER A 140 4.81 -7.40 -33.39
CA SER A 140 5.51 -6.24 -33.96
C SER A 140 4.51 -5.27 -34.56
N TYR A 141 4.77 -3.97 -34.36
CA TYR A 141 3.93 -2.90 -34.88
C TYR A 141 4.77 -1.95 -35.72
N VAL A 142 4.32 -1.68 -36.94
CA VAL A 142 5.03 -0.85 -37.91
C VAL A 142 4.44 0.55 -37.92
N LEU A 143 5.28 1.58 -37.72
CA LEU A 143 4.93 2.99 -37.77
C LEU A 143 5.66 3.65 -38.95
N VAL A 144 4.95 3.80 -40.05
CA VAL A 144 5.44 4.52 -41.24
C VAL A 144 5.36 6.02 -40.98
N GLY A 145 6.45 6.75 -41.23
CA GLY A 145 6.60 8.15 -40.81
C GLY A 145 6.72 8.31 -39.29
N GLY A 146 7.06 7.24 -38.58
CA GLY A 146 6.99 7.17 -37.12
C GLY A 146 8.04 8.02 -36.39
N LEU A 147 9.05 8.53 -37.10
CA LEU A 147 10.09 9.42 -36.54
C LEU A 147 9.69 10.90 -36.52
N GLY A 148 8.50 11.25 -37.05
CA GLY A 148 7.93 12.59 -36.88
C GLY A 148 7.39 12.81 -35.45
N GLY A 149 7.10 14.07 -35.08
CA GLY A 149 6.64 14.41 -33.73
C GLY A 149 5.40 13.62 -33.27
N MET A 150 4.41 13.46 -34.14
CA MET A 150 3.21 12.65 -33.84
C MET A 150 3.52 11.15 -33.76
N GLY A 151 4.43 10.65 -34.61
CA GLY A 151 4.81 9.24 -34.65
C GLY A 151 5.48 8.78 -33.36
N LEU A 152 6.32 9.64 -32.77
CA LEU A 152 6.98 9.38 -31.48
C LEU A 152 5.97 9.37 -30.32
N GLU A 153 5.01 10.29 -30.29
CA GLU A 153 3.96 10.28 -29.27
C GLU A 153 3.05 9.04 -29.37
N ILE A 154 2.70 8.63 -30.59
CA ILE A 154 1.96 7.38 -30.81
C ILE A 154 2.78 6.18 -30.34
N ALA A 155 4.07 6.11 -30.70
CA ALA A 155 4.95 5.04 -30.25
C ALA A 155 5.04 4.98 -28.72
N ASN A 156 5.22 6.13 -28.05
CA ASN A 156 5.25 6.21 -26.59
C ASN A 156 3.94 5.72 -25.96
N TRP A 157 2.79 6.15 -26.50
CA TRP A 157 1.49 5.64 -26.09
C TRP A 157 1.38 4.13 -26.30
N MET A 158 1.82 3.59 -27.44
CA MET A 158 1.80 2.14 -27.70
C MET A 158 2.66 1.35 -26.71
N VAL A 159 3.85 1.86 -26.36
CA VAL A 159 4.73 1.25 -25.35
C VAL A 159 4.05 1.23 -23.98
N SER A 160 3.44 2.35 -23.58
CA SER A 160 2.66 2.44 -22.33
C SER A 160 1.48 1.46 -22.29
N ARG A 161 0.97 1.08 -23.47
CA ARG A 161 -0.13 0.12 -23.67
C ARG A 161 0.34 -1.32 -23.90
N GLY A 162 1.63 -1.61 -23.75
CA GLY A 162 2.17 -2.97 -23.77
C GLY A 162 2.92 -3.38 -25.03
N ALA A 163 3.04 -2.50 -26.04
CA ALA A 163 3.86 -2.80 -27.21
C ALA A 163 5.34 -2.90 -26.80
N ARG A 164 6.06 -3.88 -27.35
CA ARG A 164 7.49 -4.09 -27.08
C ARG A 164 8.35 -4.13 -28.34
N ASN A 165 7.76 -4.44 -29.51
CA ASN A 165 8.48 -4.48 -30.78
C ASN A 165 7.85 -3.43 -31.73
N LEU A 166 8.57 -2.33 -31.93
CA LEU A 166 8.18 -1.24 -32.83
C LEU A 166 9.16 -1.14 -33.98
N VAL A 167 8.64 -1.02 -35.20
CA VAL A 167 9.42 -0.84 -36.42
C VAL A 167 9.08 0.53 -36.99
N PHE A 168 10.05 1.41 -37.06
CA PHE A 168 9.90 2.75 -37.64
C PHE A 168 10.37 2.71 -39.09
N VAL A 169 9.54 3.21 -40.00
CA VAL A 169 9.84 3.34 -41.44
C VAL A 169 9.80 4.80 -41.83
#